data_AF-A0A2Z7DH29-F1
#
_entry.id   AF-A0A2Z7DH29-F1
#
_cell.length_a   1.000
_cell.length_b   1.000
_cell.length_c   1.000
_cell.angle_alpha   90.00
_cell.angle_beta   90.00
_cell.angle_gamma   90.00
#
_symmetry.space_group_name_H-M   'P 1'
#
loop_
_entity.id
_entity.type
_entity.pdbx_description
1 polymer ?
#
loop_
_entity_poly.entity_id
_entity_poly.type
_entity_poly.pdbx_seq_one_letter_code
_entity_poly.pdbx_strand_id
1 'polypeptide(L)' 'MSTASVMEPHDKMRARDVNKVARGEQAPRPPQQSPPVSRPPPPSSTNPKVENKSDDASEKETSSSDQMRRCYQTYYGYHR' A
#
# COMPACT_ATOMS: atom_id res chain seq x y z
N MET A 1 -44.89 -30.67 26.98
CA MET A 1 -44.91 -29.37 26.25
C MET A 1 -44.08 -28.39 27.06
N SER A 2 -43.01 -27.84 26.49
CA SER A 2 -42.11 -26.93 27.22
C SER A 2 -42.84 -25.63 27.55
N THR A 3 -43.13 -25.42 28.83
CA THR A 3 -43.72 -24.19 29.33
C THR A 3 -42.69 -23.08 29.23
N ALA A 4 -42.89 -22.16 28.29
CA ALA A 4 -42.15 -20.91 28.23
C ALA A 4 -42.36 -20.17 29.56
N SER A 5 -41.39 -20.30 30.46
CA SER A 5 -41.35 -19.58 31.73
C SER A 5 -41.54 -18.09 31.45
N VAL A 6 -42.59 -17.50 32.03
CA VAL A 6 -42.85 -16.07 31.97
C VAL A 6 -41.80 -15.41 32.87
N MET A 7 -40.60 -15.22 32.34
CA MET A 7 -39.52 -14.56 33.08
C MET A 7 -39.98 -13.15 33.46
N GLU A 8 -39.79 -12.80 34.72
CA GLU A 8 -40.10 -11.49 35.28
C GLU A 8 -39.34 -10.40 34.48
N PRO A 9 -39.91 -9.20 34.26
CA PRO A 9 -39.29 -8.19 33.41
C PRO A 9 -37.83 -7.88 33.79
N HIS A 10 -37.52 -7.95 35.08
CA HIS A 10 -36.18 -7.72 35.62
C HIS A 10 -35.19 -8.85 35.26
N ASP A 11 -35.64 -10.11 35.28
CA ASP A 11 -34.81 -11.27 34.92
C ASP A 11 -34.52 -11.34 33.41
N LYS A 12 -35.46 -10.87 32.58
CA LYS A 12 -35.23 -10.69 31.13
C LYS A 12 -34.11 -9.69 30.84
N MET A 13 -33.96 -8.65 31.67
CA MET A 13 -32.86 -7.68 31.53
C MET A 13 -31.54 -8.29 31.98
N ARG A 14 -31.55 -8.98 33.13
CA ARG A 14 -30.36 -9.65 33.68
C ARG A 14 -29.79 -10.68 32.71
N ALA A 15 -30.63 -11.51 32.10
CA ALA A 15 -30.22 -12.59 31.20
C ALA A 15 -29.57 -12.10 29.89
N ARG A 16 -29.95 -10.93 29.37
CA ARG A 16 -29.39 -10.37 28.14
C ARG A 16 -27.99 -9.78 28.32
N ASP A 17 -27.73 -9.24 29.50
CA ASP A 17 -26.47 -8.55 29.80
C ASP A 17 -25.37 -9.54 30.21
N VAL A 18 -25.72 -10.54 31.03
CA VAL A 18 -24.75 -11.54 31.52
C VAL A 18 -24.29 -12.54 30.46
N ASN A 19 -25.13 -12.85 29.47
CA ASN A 19 -24.80 -13.85 28.45
C ASN A 19 -23.72 -13.35 27.45
N LYS A 20 -23.55 -12.02 27.34
CA LYS A 20 -22.53 -11.41 26.47
C LYS A 20 -21.19 -11.24 27.19
N VAL A 21 -21.21 -10.90 28.48
CA VAL A 21 -19.99 -10.68 29.28
C VAL A 21 -19.29 -12.01 29.62
N ALA A 22 -20.05 -13.07 29.95
CA ALA A 22 -19.49 -14.36 30.36
C ALA A 22 -18.77 -15.15 29.23
N ARG A 23 -19.05 -14.84 27.96
CA ARG A 23 -18.36 -15.45 26.80
C ARG A 23 -17.12 -14.68 26.33
N GLY A 24 -16.79 -13.56 26.96
CA GLY A 24 -15.71 -12.70 26.51
C GLY A 24 -15.95 -12.11 25.12
N GLU A 25 -17.21 -12.03 24.68
CA GLU A 25 -17.54 -11.49 23.36
C GLU A 25 -17.32 -9.99 23.38
N GLN A 26 -16.24 -9.55 22.72
CA GLN A 26 -15.99 -8.14 22.50
C GLN A 26 -17.13 -7.54 21.68
N ALA A 27 -17.58 -6.33 22.05
CA ALA A 27 -18.55 -5.60 21.25
C ALA A 27 -18.10 -5.50 19.78
N PRO A 28 -19.04 -5.57 18.81
CA PRO A 28 -18.69 -5.44 17.40
C PRO A 28 -17.88 -4.17 17.16
N ARG A 29 -16.76 -4.29 16.44
CA ARG A 29 -15.96 -3.12 16.06
C ARG A 29 -16.82 -2.17 15.23
N PRO A 30 -16.71 -0.85 15.43
CA PRO A 30 -17.41 0.12 14.60
C PRO A 30 -17.02 -0.08 13.12
N PRO A 31 -17.94 0.20 12.18
CA PRO A 31 -17.66 0.07 10.77
C PRO A 31 -16.47 0.96 10.39
N GLN A 32 -15.47 0.39 9.72
CA GLN A 32 -14.34 1.18 9.24
C GLN A 32 -14.82 2.12 8.13
N GLN A 33 -14.94 3.40 8.47
CA GLN A 33 -15.04 4.46 7.49
C GLN A 33 -13.62 4.81 7.04
N SER A 34 -13.07 4.06 6.09
CA SER A 34 -11.91 4.54 5.35
C SER A 34 -12.39 5.70 4.47
N PRO A 35 -11.85 6.93 4.63
CA PRO A 35 -12.11 7.97 3.66
C PRO A 35 -11.64 7.48 2.29
N PRO A 36 -12.32 7.87 1.20
CA PRO A 36 -11.88 7.52 -0.14
C PRO A 36 -10.52 8.15 -0.39
N VAL A 37 -9.46 7.36 -0.20
CA VAL A 37 -8.11 7.76 -0.54
C VAL A 37 -8.02 7.74 -2.06
N SER A 38 -7.49 8.80 -2.67
CA SER A 38 -7.29 8.82 -4.12
C SER A 38 -6.44 7.63 -4.54
N ARG A 39 -6.83 6.98 -5.64
CA ARG A 39 -6.01 5.90 -6.20
C ARG A 39 -4.61 6.43 -6.49
N PRO A 40 -3.56 5.61 -6.28
CA PRO A 40 -2.22 6.00 -6.67
C PRO A 40 -2.20 6.40 -8.15
N PRO A 41 -1.33 7.35 -8.55
CA PRO A 41 -1.20 7.73 -9.94
C PRO A 41 -0.87 6.50 -10.79
N PRO A 42 -1.32 6.45 -12.07
CA PRO A 42 -0.98 5.35 -12.96
C PRO A 42 0.53 5.21 -13.08
N PRO A 43 1.05 3.98 -13.27
CA PRO A 43 2.48 3.79 -13.52
C PRO A 43 2.89 4.64 -14.72
N SER A 44 4.01 5.36 -14.60
CA SER A 44 4.56 6.12 -15.71
C SER A 44 4.84 5.17 -16.87
N SER A 45 4.04 5.28 -17.93
CA SER A 45 4.24 4.54 -19.17
C SER A 45 5.40 5.21 -19.89
N THR A 46 6.62 4.81 -19.53
CA THR A 46 7.79 5.10 -20.35
C THR A 46 7.69 4.20 -21.58
N ASN A 47 7.01 4.67 -22.61
CA ASN A 47 7.17 4.09 -23.93
C ASN A 47 8.62 4.34 -24.34
N PRO A 48 9.43 3.31 -24.65
CA PRO A 48 10.73 3.55 -25.24
C PRO A 48 10.48 4.29 -26.55
N LYS A 49 10.91 5.54 -26.59
CA LYS A 49 10.90 6.36 -27.78
C LYS A 49 11.71 5.58 -28.81
N VAL A 50 11.07 5.11 -29.88
CA VAL A 50 11.81 4.72 -31.09
C VAL A 50 12.40 6.02 -31.60
N GLU A 51 13.65 6.26 -31.22
CA GLU A 51 14.40 7.42 -31.67
C GLU A 51 14.80 7.20 -33.12
N ASN A 52 14.00 7.77 -34.02
CA ASN A 52 14.54 8.23 -35.28
C ASN A 52 15.63 9.25 -34.95
N LYS A 53 16.87 8.83 -35.21
CA LYS A 53 18.14 9.55 -35.11
C LYS A 53 17.99 11.06 -35.32
N SER A 54 18.09 11.81 -34.23
CA SER A 54 18.80 13.08 -34.21
C SER A 54 19.01 13.44 -32.75
N ASP A 55 20.25 13.16 -32.33
CA ASP A 55 20.95 13.77 -31.22
C ASP A 55 20.39 13.58 -29.80
N ASP A 56 21.23 12.87 -29.03
CA ASP A 56 21.29 12.76 -27.58
C ASP A 56 20.45 11.66 -26.89
N ALA A 57 21.17 10.89 -26.06
CA ALA A 57 20.70 9.82 -25.17
C ALA A 57 20.24 8.47 -25.78
N SER A 58 20.99 7.94 -26.77
CA SER A 58 21.06 6.49 -26.91
C SER A 58 21.77 5.93 -25.68
N GLU A 59 21.05 5.17 -24.86
CA GLU A 59 21.58 4.13 -24.00
C GLU A 59 22.35 3.12 -24.88
N LYS A 60 23.49 3.55 -25.41
CA LYS A 60 24.51 2.61 -25.85
C LYS A 60 25.02 2.05 -24.55
N GLU A 61 24.95 0.73 -24.40
CA GLU A 61 25.93 0.00 -23.62
C GLU A 61 27.29 0.54 -24.03
N THR A 62 27.78 1.54 -23.30
CA THR A 62 29.09 2.11 -23.54
C THR A 62 29.98 0.96 -23.19
N SER A 63 30.63 0.38 -24.20
CA SER A 63 31.64 -0.63 -23.99
C SER A 63 32.50 -0.19 -22.82
N SER A 64 32.88 -1.10 -21.91
CA SER A 64 33.63 -0.76 -20.69
C SER A 64 34.82 0.20 -20.95
N SER A 65 35.39 0.14 -22.16
CA SER A 65 36.38 1.08 -22.69
C SER A 65 35.93 2.54 -22.77
N ASP A 66 34.72 2.83 -23.28
CA ASP A 66 34.18 4.18 -23.40
C ASP A 66 33.86 4.80 -22.04
N GLN A 67 33.39 3.99 -21.08
CA GLN A 67 33.19 4.42 -19.70
C GLN A 67 34.52 4.77 -19.03
N MET A 68 35.55 3.95 -19.23
CA MET A 68 36.90 4.20 -18.72
C MET A 68 37.49 5.50 -19.29
N ARG A 69 37.31 5.75 -20.59
CA ARG A 69 37.78 6.98 -21.26
C ARG A 69 37.16 8.24 -20.65
N ARG A 70 35.85 8.21 -20.37
CA ARG A 70 35.13 9.33 -19.72
C ARG A 70 35.66 9.59 -18.31
N CYS A 71 35.88 8.54 -17.53
CA CYS A 71 36.40 8.65 -16.16
C CYS A 71 37.76 9.38 -16.11
N TYR A 72 38.70 8.98 -16.97
CA TYR A 72 40.00 9.65 -17.07
C TYR A 72 39.87 11.11 -17.52
N GLN A 73 38.99 11.40 -18.48
CA GLN A 73 38.78 12.75 -18.97
C GLN A 73 38.25 13.69 -17.88
N THR A 74 37.31 13.23 -17.05
CA THR A 74 36.81 13.98 -15.90
C THR A 74 37.90 14.18 -14.84
N TYR A 75 38.66 13.12 -14.53
CA TYR A 75 39.73 13.19 -13.52
C TYR A 75 40.81 14.23 -13.89
N TYR A 76 41.33 14.19 -15.11
CA TYR A 76 42.34 15.16 -15.54
C TYR A 76 41.76 16.57 -15.75
N GLY A 77 40.48 16.69 -16.10
CA GLY A 77 39.80 17.98 -16.18
C GLY A 77 39.67 18.68 -14.82
N TYR A 78 39.46 17.91 -13.74
CA TYR A 78 39.41 18.46 -12.38
C TYR A 78 40.78 18.87 -11.84
N HIS A 79 41.84 18.14 -12.21
CA HIS A 79 43.21 18.37 -11.71
C HIS A 79 44.06 19.28 -12.62
N ARG A 80 43.48 19.84 -13.68
CA ARG A 80 44.08 20.93 -14.46
C ARG A 80 43.78 22.27 -13.82
#